data_AF-A0A354TI64-F1
#
_entry.id   AF-A0A354TI64-F1
#
_cell.length_a   1.000
_cell.length_b   1.000
_cell.length_c   1.000
_cell.angle_alpha   90.00
_cell.angle_beta   90.00
_cell.angle_gamma   90.00
#
_symmetry.space_group_name_H-M   'P 1'
#
loop_
_entity.id
_entity.type
_entity.pdbx_description
1 polymer ?
#
loop_
_entity_poly.entity_id
_entity_poly.type
_entity_poly.pdbx_seq_one_letter_code
_entity_poly.pdbx_strand_id
1 'polypeptide(L)'
;MILSHSPTLKTHLSLLLVASATLLHAETWSGTAQITFDGTSTLHAWGGKVAAEPFKADVTMDGDRPQRVKAEVTVKAASMDTAEPKRDANMRKAMQVDAHPLILGRIDAKFSEIAAASTPTKLPIVLNLLGKPQNVTGTISNWKLTGKKATFDLDFPVSLKASGISVPTVLLFIKVGDGIKVHASVTLTQN
;
A
#
# COMPACT_ATOMS: atom_id res chain seq x y z
N MET A 1 63.54 59.11 -20.46
CA MET A 1 62.61 58.49 -21.43
C MET A 1 63.37 57.31 -22.02
N ILE A 2 63.00 56.03 -21.90
CA ILE A 2 61.71 55.35 -21.75
C ILE A 2 61.97 54.04 -20.95
N LEU A 3 61.13 53.73 -19.96
CA LEU A 3 61.13 52.48 -19.19
C LEU A 3 60.28 51.43 -19.92
N SER A 4 60.84 50.26 -20.24
CA SER A 4 60.10 49.11 -20.80
C SER A 4 59.72 48.15 -19.68
N HIS A 5 58.43 47.95 -19.45
CA HIS A 5 57.87 46.97 -18.51
C HIS A 5 57.25 45.82 -19.29
N SER A 6 57.71 44.59 -19.05
CA SER A 6 57.11 43.36 -19.56
C SER A 6 55.95 42.91 -18.66
N PRO A 7 54.76 42.58 -19.18
CA PRO A 7 53.68 42.03 -18.37
C PRO A 7 53.80 40.49 -18.26
N THR A 8 53.80 39.99 -17.03
CA THR A 8 53.68 38.56 -16.71
C THR A 8 52.23 38.10 -16.84
N LEU A 9 51.98 37.17 -17.76
CA LEU A 9 50.67 36.57 -18.02
C LEU A 9 50.30 35.60 -16.90
N LYS A 10 49.29 35.94 -16.09
CA LYS A 10 48.72 35.07 -15.05
C LYS A 10 47.65 34.17 -15.68
N THR A 11 47.96 32.89 -15.87
CA THR A 11 46.99 31.86 -16.28
C THR A 11 46.07 31.52 -15.11
N HIS A 12 44.81 31.95 -15.17
CA HIS A 12 43.76 31.54 -14.24
C HIS A 12 43.23 30.17 -14.64
N LEU A 13 43.47 29.15 -13.80
CA LEU A 13 42.88 27.82 -13.93
C LEU A 13 41.42 27.88 -13.44
N SER A 14 40.47 27.94 -14.37
CA SER A 14 39.05 27.86 -14.05
C SER A 14 38.65 26.41 -13.74
N LEU A 15 38.36 26.13 -12.47
CA LEU A 15 37.83 24.84 -12.03
C LEU A 15 36.34 24.77 -12.43
N LEU A 16 36.02 23.92 -13.41
CA LEU A 16 34.65 23.67 -13.85
C LEU A 16 33.96 22.70 -12.87
N LEU A 17 33.11 23.21 -11.99
CA LEU A 17 32.30 22.40 -11.07
C LEU A 17 31.12 21.79 -11.85
N VAL A 18 31.23 20.53 -12.26
CA VAL A 18 30.11 19.81 -12.89
C VAL A 18 29.17 19.32 -11.79
N ALA A 19 28.08 20.05 -11.57
CA ALA A 19 27.00 19.60 -10.70
C ALA A 19 26.29 18.40 -11.33
N SER A 20 26.50 17.20 -10.77
CA SER A 20 25.75 16.01 -11.17
C SER A 20 24.35 16.07 -10.56
N ALA A 21 23.37 16.54 -11.33
CA ALA A 21 21.97 16.42 -10.94
C ALA A 21 21.55 14.95 -11.07
N THR A 22 21.16 14.31 -9.98
CA THR A 22 20.50 13.00 -10.06
C THR A 22 19.09 13.20 -10.60
N LEU A 23 18.77 12.52 -11.71
CA LEU A 23 17.44 12.56 -12.29
C LEU A 23 16.53 11.59 -11.54
N LEU A 24 15.44 12.11 -11.00
CA LEU A 24 14.35 11.27 -10.51
C LEU A 24 13.75 10.51 -11.69
N HIS A 25 13.59 9.21 -11.54
CA HIS A 25 12.89 8.36 -12.51
C HIS A 25 11.74 7.63 -11.81
N ALA A 26 10.72 7.24 -12.58
CA ALA A 26 9.59 6.47 -12.09
C ALA A 26 9.64 5.07 -12.71
N GLU A 27 9.66 4.06 -11.87
CA GLU A 27 9.52 2.67 -12.27
C GLU A 27 8.11 2.19 -11.98
N THR A 28 7.59 1.30 -12.83
CA THR A 28 6.29 0.66 -12.58
C THR A 28 6.51 -0.83 -12.28
N TRP A 29 6.07 -1.23 -11.10
CA TRP A 29 6.15 -2.60 -10.62
C TRP A 29 4.76 -3.26 -10.70
N SER A 30 4.73 -4.51 -11.14
CA SER A 30 3.51 -5.32 -11.21
C SER A 30 3.22 -5.96 -9.84
N GLY A 31 1.99 -5.84 -9.34
CA GLY A 31 1.60 -6.24 -8.00
C GLY A 31 0.45 -7.26 -7.97
N THR A 32 0.51 -8.17 -6.98
CA THR A 32 -0.58 -9.09 -6.62
C THR A 32 -0.67 -9.19 -5.10
N ALA A 33 -1.88 -9.43 -4.57
CA ALA A 33 -2.06 -9.67 -3.14
C ALA A 33 -3.11 -10.76 -2.89
N GLN A 34 -2.79 -11.66 -1.95
CA GLN A 34 -3.76 -12.57 -1.33
C GLN A 34 -4.11 -12.05 0.05
N ILE A 35 -5.39 -11.96 0.35
CA ILE A 35 -5.89 -11.28 1.54
C ILE A 35 -6.71 -12.27 2.36
N THR A 36 -6.43 -12.36 3.65
CA THR A 36 -7.30 -12.98 4.64
C THR A 36 -7.86 -11.92 5.58
N PHE A 37 -9.05 -12.20 6.12
CA PHE A 37 -9.68 -11.34 7.09
C PHE A 37 -10.33 -12.17 8.19
N ASP A 38 -10.23 -11.70 9.43
CA ASP A 38 -10.74 -12.38 10.61
C ASP A 38 -11.58 -11.43 11.46
N GLY A 39 -12.74 -11.91 11.87
CA GLY A 39 -13.65 -11.22 12.79
C GLY A 39 -14.08 -12.11 13.93
N THR A 40 -14.75 -11.52 14.91
CA THR A 40 -15.30 -12.23 16.07
C THR A 40 -16.82 -12.12 16.11
N SER A 41 -17.45 -13.07 16.78
CA SER A 41 -18.86 -13.00 17.16
C SER A 41 -19.03 -13.55 18.58
N THR A 42 -20.22 -13.35 19.17
CA THR A 42 -20.54 -13.92 20.49
C THR A 42 -20.51 -15.46 20.53
N LEU A 43 -20.53 -16.14 19.38
CA LEU A 43 -20.46 -17.61 19.31
C LEU A 43 -19.09 -18.16 18.95
N HIS A 44 -18.41 -17.57 17.96
CA HIS A 44 -17.11 -18.04 17.47
C HIS A 44 -16.38 -16.96 16.65
N ALA A 45 -15.06 -17.14 16.50
CA ALA A 45 -14.28 -16.42 15.49
C ALA A 45 -14.61 -16.94 14.09
N TRP A 46 -14.55 -16.06 13.11
CA TRP A 46 -14.79 -16.39 11.71
C TRP A 46 -13.73 -15.69 10.86
N GLY A 47 -13.45 -16.28 9.70
CA GLY A 47 -12.51 -15.70 8.76
C GLY A 47 -12.92 -15.98 7.32
N GLY A 48 -12.23 -15.31 6.41
CA GLY A 48 -12.38 -15.51 4.98
C GLY A 48 -11.18 -15.02 4.21
N LYS A 49 -11.27 -15.16 2.90
CA LYS A 49 -10.20 -14.86 1.95
C LYS A 49 -10.75 -14.12 0.74
N VAL A 50 -9.88 -13.36 0.10
CA VAL A 50 -10.13 -12.71 -1.18
C VAL A 50 -8.79 -12.39 -1.85
N ALA A 51 -8.76 -12.32 -3.17
CA ALA A 51 -7.59 -11.82 -3.90
C ALA A 51 -7.83 -10.37 -4.33
N ALA A 52 -6.76 -9.57 -4.33
CA ALA A 52 -6.77 -8.33 -5.09
C ALA A 52 -6.70 -8.62 -6.60
N GLU A 53 -7.33 -7.77 -7.39
CA GLU A 53 -7.01 -7.70 -8.82
C GLU A 53 -5.52 -7.36 -8.98
N PRO A 54 -4.83 -7.88 -10.01
CA PRO A 54 -3.48 -7.44 -10.33
C PRO A 54 -3.42 -5.92 -10.46
N PHE A 55 -2.40 -5.31 -9.86
CA PHE A 55 -2.27 -3.86 -9.78
C PHE A 55 -0.87 -3.39 -10.19
N LYS A 56 -0.71 -2.07 -10.29
CA LYS A 56 0.58 -1.42 -10.55
C LYS A 56 0.98 -0.59 -9.33
N ALA A 57 2.27 -0.62 -9.02
CA ALA A 57 2.88 0.27 -8.06
C ALA A 57 3.92 1.13 -8.77
N ASP A 58 3.73 2.45 -8.76
CA ASP A 58 4.68 3.40 -9.29
C ASP A 58 5.66 3.80 -8.19
N VAL A 59 6.94 3.52 -8.41
CA VAL A 59 8.03 3.79 -7.49
C VAL A 59 8.88 4.91 -8.06
N THR A 60 8.90 6.05 -7.39
CA THR A 60 9.82 7.14 -7.73
C THR A 60 11.18 6.84 -7.13
N MET A 61 12.23 6.88 -7.94
CA MET A 61 13.61 6.52 -7.62
C MET A 61 14.54 7.73 -7.74
N ASP A 62 15.54 7.82 -6.85
CA ASP A 62 16.70 8.71 -6.94
C ASP A 62 17.98 7.84 -7.00
N GLY A 63 18.45 7.57 -8.22
CA GLY A 63 19.36 6.44 -8.46
C GLY A 63 18.70 5.13 -8.03
N ASP A 64 19.37 4.33 -7.21
CA ASP A 64 18.82 3.06 -6.70
C ASP A 64 17.98 3.25 -5.40
N ARG A 65 17.72 4.49 -4.98
CA ARG A 65 17.04 4.79 -3.72
C ARG A 65 15.57 5.13 -3.95
N PRO A 66 14.61 4.32 -3.46
CA PRO A 66 13.20 4.65 -3.57
C PRO A 66 12.85 5.87 -2.73
N GLN A 67 12.07 6.78 -3.31
CA GLN A 67 11.65 8.07 -2.74
C GLN A 67 10.17 8.11 -2.41
N ARG A 68 9.33 7.46 -3.24
CA ARG A 68 7.87 7.46 -3.09
C ARG A 68 7.28 6.22 -3.74
N VAL A 69 6.20 5.70 -3.17
CA VAL A 69 5.41 4.62 -3.74
C VAL A 69 3.97 5.09 -3.88
N LYS A 70 3.39 4.85 -5.07
CA LYS A 70 1.97 5.05 -5.37
C LYS A 70 1.37 3.74 -5.87
N ALA A 71 0.21 3.36 -5.35
CA ALA A 71 -0.52 2.21 -5.85
C ALA A 71 -2.02 2.36 -5.57
N GLU A 72 -2.84 1.80 -6.46
CA GLU A 72 -4.26 1.56 -6.21
C GLU A 72 -4.52 0.05 -6.32
N VAL A 73 -4.99 -0.53 -5.23
CA VAL A 73 -5.33 -1.94 -5.11
C VAL A 73 -6.84 -2.08 -5.12
N THR A 74 -7.37 -2.94 -5.97
CA THR A 74 -8.81 -3.18 -6.09
C THR A 74 -9.14 -4.60 -5.66
N VAL A 75 -10.20 -4.76 -4.88
CA VAL A 75 -10.78 -6.05 -4.51
C VAL A 75 -12.25 -6.06 -4.91
N LYS A 76 -12.70 -7.12 -5.57
CA LYS A 76 -14.12 -7.36 -5.85
C LYS A 76 -14.80 -7.84 -4.57
N ALA A 77 -15.71 -7.04 -4.01
CA ALA A 77 -16.40 -7.38 -2.77
C ALA A 77 -17.23 -8.68 -2.88
N ALA A 78 -17.77 -8.96 -4.07
CA ALA A 78 -18.52 -10.19 -4.34
C ALA A 78 -17.65 -11.47 -4.31
N SER A 79 -16.32 -11.34 -4.46
CA SER A 79 -15.37 -12.46 -4.48
C SER A 79 -14.85 -12.84 -3.10
N MET A 80 -15.28 -12.15 -2.04
CA MET A 80 -14.93 -12.52 -0.67
C MET A 80 -15.61 -13.84 -0.28
N ASP A 81 -14.83 -14.75 0.28
CA ASP A 81 -15.21 -16.13 0.56
C ASP A 81 -14.84 -16.52 2.00
N THR A 82 -15.86 -16.85 2.80
CA THR A 82 -15.69 -17.36 4.16
C THR A 82 -15.86 -18.88 4.25
N ALA A 83 -15.97 -19.57 3.11
CA ALA A 83 -16.30 -20.99 2.99
C ALA A 83 -17.64 -21.40 3.65
N GLU A 84 -18.53 -20.44 3.91
CA GLU A 84 -19.87 -20.68 4.44
C GLU A 84 -20.89 -19.88 3.63
N PRO A 85 -21.66 -20.53 2.73
CA PRO A 85 -22.48 -19.85 1.74
C PRO A 85 -23.49 -18.84 2.32
N LYS A 86 -24.06 -19.12 3.49
CA LYS A 86 -25.04 -18.21 4.13
C LYS A 86 -24.36 -16.96 4.68
N ARG A 87 -23.21 -17.09 5.30
CA ARG A 87 -22.36 -15.99 5.77
C ARG A 87 -21.86 -15.17 4.59
N ASP A 88 -21.47 -15.80 3.49
CA ASP A 88 -21.06 -15.09 2.28
C ASP A 88 -22.21 -14.28 1.68
N ALA A 89 -23.42 -14.85 1.64
CA ALA A 89 -24.60 -14.12 1.19
C ALA A 89 -24.92 -12.92 2.09
N ASN A 90 -24.80 -13.07 3.42
CA ASN A 90 -25.01 -11.98 4.37
C ASN A 90 -23.91 -10.92 4.27
N MET A 91 -22.66 -11.34 4.09
CA MET A 91 -21.52 -10.45 3.90
C MET A 91 -21.69 -9.62 2.63
N ARG A 92 -22.08 -10.22 1.50
CA ARG A 92 -22.38 -9.49 0.26
C ARG A 92 -23.49 -8.46 0.43
N LYS A 93 -24.54 -8.78 1.19
CA LYS A 93 -25.61 -7.81 1.53
C LYS A 93 -25.08 -6.67 2.40
N ALA A 94 -24.30 -6.97 3.44
CA ALA A 94 -23.70 -5.99 4.33
C ALA A 94 -22.71 -5.06 3.60
N MET A 95 -21.97 -5.62 2.65
CA MET A 95 -21.05 -4.94 1.74
C MET A 95 -21.75 -4.24 0.57
N GLN A 96 -23.09 -4.35 0.47
CA GLN A 96 -23.90 -3.68 -0.55
C GLN A 96 -23.32 -3.84 -1.96
N VAL A 97 -22.90 -5.06 -2.32
CA VAL A 97 -22.03 -5.30 -3.50
C VAL A 97 -22.65 -4.85 -4.83
N ASP A 98 -23.97 -4.72 -4.92
CA ASP A 98 -24.64 -4.20 -6.12
C ASP A 98 -24.42 -2.68 -6.28
N ALA A 99 -24.37 -1.93 -5.19
CA ALA A 99 -24.11 -0.49 -5.17
C ALA A 99 -22.61 -0.16 -5.01
N HIS A 100 -21.87 -1.03 -4.32
CA HIS A 100 -20.46 -0.86 -3.98
C HIS A 100 -19.67 -2.14 -4.33
N PRO A 101 -19.48 -2.43 -5.64
CA PRO A 101 -18.87 -3.69 -6.08
C PRO A 101 -17.39 -3.81 -5.74
N LEU A 102 -16.72 -2.68 -5.49
CA LEU A 102 -15.28 -2.60 -5.30
C LEU A 102 -14.89 -2.07 -3.92
N ILE A 103 -13.84 -2.66 -3.37
CA ILE A 103 -13.06 -2.13 -2.24
C ILE A 103 -11.76 -1.59 -2.82
N LEU A 104 -11.37 -0.37 -2.43
CA LEU A 104 -10.18 0.28 -2.96
C LEU A 104 -9.19 0.56 -1.83
N GLY A 105 -7.94 0.12 -1.98
CA GLY A 105 -6.82 0.54 -1.13
C GLY A 105 -5.89 1.44 -1.92
N ARG A 106 -5.71 2.69 -1.48
CA ARG A 106 -4.79 3.64 -2.11
C ARG A 106 -3.58 3.90 -1.24
N ILE A 107 -2.41 3.80 -1.84
CA ILE A 107 -1.13 4.11 -1.23
C ILE A 107 -0.55 5.29 -1.99
N ASP A 108 -0.15 6.31 -1.24
CA ASP A 108 0.62 7.43 -1.78
C ASP A 108 1.55 7.94 -0.68
N ALA A 109 2.71 7.30 -0.55
CA ALA A 109 3.59 7.47 0.61
C ALA A 109 5.02 7.77 0.19
N LYS A 110 5.68 8.68 0.91
CA LYS A 110 7.13 8.86 0.79
C LYS A 110 7.83 7.65 1.42
N PHE A 111 8.96 7.26 0.86
CA PHE A 111 9.71 6.12 1.39
C PHE A 111 10.17 6.37 2.84
N SER A 112 10.46 7.63 3.20
CA SER A 112 10.78 8.07 4.56
C SER A 112 9.63 7.92 5.56
N GLU A 113 8.38 7.85 5.10
CA GLU A 113 7.19 7.67 5.98
C GLU A 113 6.93 6.18 6.26
N ILE A 114 7.45 5.30 5.40
CA ILE A 114 7.22 3.86 5.48
C ILE A 114 8.43 3.10 6.02
N ALA A 115 9.65 3.63 5.87
CA ALA A 115 10.88 2.94 6.28
C ALA A 115 11.44 3.42 7.63
N ALA A 116 11.78 2.47 8.50
CA ALA A 116 12.60 2.70 9.69
C ALA A 116 13.97 2.05 9.43
N ALA A 117 14.98 2.85 9.12
CA ALA A 117 16.35 2.37 8.84
C ALA A 117 16.46 1.40 7.62
N SER A 118 15.88 1.79 6.49
CA SER A 118 15.94 1.12 5.16
C SER A 118 14.95 -0.03 4.91
N THR A 119 14.26 -0.54 5.94
CA THR A 119 13.20 -1.54 5.77
C THR A 119 11.83 -0.90 5.96
N PRO A 120 10.88 -1.08 5.02
CA PRO A 120 9.49 -0.67 5.23
C PRO A 120 8.88 -1.39 6.44
N THR A 121 8.24 -0.63 7.33
CA THR A 121 7.63 -1.14 8.57
C THR A 121 6.20 -0.66 8.76
N LYS A 122 5.84 0.49 8.17
CA LYS A 122 4.49 1.05 8.21
C LYS A 122 4.05 1.43 6.82
N LEU A 123 2.75 1.38 6.54
CA LEU A 123 2.20 1.79 5.26
C LEU A 123 0.90 2.57 5.48
N PRO A 124 0.87 3.88 5.24
CA PRO A 124 -0.38 4.63 5.25
C PRO A 124 -1.21 4.24 4.03
N ILE A 125 -2.49 3.95 4.25
CA ILE A 125 -3.43 3.50 3.24
C ILE A 125 -4.72 4.28 3.39
N VAL A 126 -5.23 4.82 2.28
CA VAL A 126 -6.61 5.29 2.20
C VAL A 126 -7.46 4.14 1.71
N LEU A 127 -8.20 3.53 2.62
CA LEU A 127 -9.11 2.42 2.33
C LEU A 127 -10.50 2.99 2.04
N ASN A 128 -11.12 2.58 0.93
CA ASN A 128 -12.50 2.93 0.60
C ASN A 128 -13.37 1.67 0.69
N LEU A 129 -14.29 1.68 1.66
CA LEU A 129 -15.30 0.65 1.87
C LEU A 129 -16.68 1.31 1.80
N LEU A 130 -17.61 0.75 1.03
CA LEU A 130 -18.95 1.33 0.83
C LEU A 130 -18.94 2.80 0.38
N GLY A 131 -17.97 3.18 -0.47
CA GLY A 131 -17.79 4.56 -0.91
C GLY A 131 -17.18 5.50 0.14
N LYS A 132 -16.90 5.03 1.36
CA LYS A 132 -16.37 5.83 2.47
C LYS A 132 -14.86 5.67 2.58
N PRO A 133 -14.07 6.74 2.35
CA PRO A 133 -12.64 6.72 2.58
C PRO A 133 -12.33 6.75 4.09
N GLN A 134 -11.36 5.94 4.52
CA GLN A 134 -10.81 5.95 5.86
C GLN A 134 -9.28 5.78 5.79
N ASN A 135 -8.57 6.48 6.68
CA ASN A 135 -7.13 6.33 6.81
C ASN A 135 -6.83 5.16 7.75
N VAL A 136 -6.08 4.18 7.27
CA VAL A 136 -5.53 3.09 8.07
C VAL A 136 -4.01 3.06 7.91
N THR A 137 -3.32 2.49 8.89
CA THR A 137 -1.88 2.25 8.81
C THR A 137 -1.64 0.76 8.93
N GLY A 138 -1.08 0.16 7.88
CA GLY A 138 -0.64 -1.22 7.91
C GLY A 138 0.75 -1.37 8.47
N THR A 139 0.99 -2.50 9.11
CA THR A 139 2.31 -2.92 9.59
C THR A 139 2.89 -3.89 8.57
N ILE A 140 4.08 -3.55 8.06
CA ILE A 140 4.81 -4.41 7.12
C ILE A 140 5.66 -5.39 7.93
N SER A 141 5.57 -6.68 7.58
CA SER A 141 6.41 -7.74 8.12
C SER A 141 6.91 -8.67 7.01
N ASN A 142 7.83 -9.58 7.35
CA ASN A 142 8.38 -10.57 6.42
C ASN A 142 8.91 -9.98 5.09
N TRP A 143 9.40 -8.74 5.13
CA TRP A 143 9.96 -8.05 3.97
C TRP A 143 11.16 -8.79 3.39
N LYS A 144 11.11 -9.07 2.09
CA LYS A 144 12.22 -9.66 1.33
C LYS A 144 12.28 -9.02 -0.04
N LEU A 145 13.48 -8.62 -0.44
CA LEU A 145 13.80 -8.21 -1.80
C LEU A 145 14.83 -9.19 -2.36
N THR A 146 14.51 -9.87 -3.45
CA THR A 146 15.40 -10.83 -4.11
C THR A 146 15.37 -10.59 -5.61
N GLY A 147 16.46 -10.04 -6.15
CA GLY A 147 16.49 -9.53 -7.52
C GLY A 147 15.41 -8.47 -7.72
N LYS A 148 14.61 -8.63 -8.77
CA LYS A 148 13.50 -7.74 -9.15
C LYS A 148 12.18 -8.02 -8.42
N LYS A 149 12.16 -8.86 -7.38
CA LYS A 149 10.95 -9.30 -6.69
C LYS A 149 10.96 -8.89 -5.22
N ALA A 150 9.96 -8.14 -4.80
CA ALA A 150 9.69 -7.83 -3.40
C ALA A 150 8.49 -8.64 -2.90
N THR A 151 8.60 -9.20 -1.69
CA THR A 151 7.49 -9.87 -0.99
C THR A 151 7.42 -9.37 0.44
N PHE A 152 6.21 -9.18 0.95
CA PHE A 152 5.98 -8.80 2.33
C PHE A 152 4.55 -9.13 2.76
N ASP A 153 4.34 -9.16 4.05
CA ASP A 153 3.02 -9.24 4.65
C ASP A 153 2.61 -7.86 5.19
N LEU A 154 1.31 -7.58 5.15
CA LEU A 154 0.73 -6.32 5.57
C LEU A 154 -0.48 -6.58 6.46
N ASP A 155 -0.38 -6.17 7.72
CA ASP A 155 -1.45 -6.33 8.72
C ASP A 155 -2.06 -4.98 9.07
N PHE A 156 -3.39 -4.87 9.04
CA PHE A 156 -4.10 -3.68 9.50
C PHE A 156 -5.50 -3.99 10.05
N PRO A 157 -5.99 -3.21 11.02
CA PRO A 157 -7.36 -3.32 11.49
C PRO A 157 -8.33 -2.55 10.57
N VAL A 158 -9.56 -3.05 10.49
CA VAL A 158 -10.72 -2.35 9.90
C VAL A 158 -11.85 -2.35 10.91
N SER A 159 -12.55 -1.22 11.07
CA SER A 159 -13.78 -1.14 11.86
C SER A 159 -14.99 -1.20 10.92
N LEU A 160 -15.89 -2.16 11.16
CA LEU A 160 -17.13 -2.27 10.38
C LEU A 160 -17.98 -1.01 10.53
N LYS A 161 -18.14 -0.50 11.75
CA LYS A 161 -18.91 0.71 12.07
C LYS A 161 -18.30 1.95 11.42
N ALA A 162 -16.98 2.15 11.54
CA ALA A 162 -16.30 3.29 10.89
C ALA A 162 -16.45 3.24 9.37
N SER A 163 -16.49 2.04 8.80
CA SER A 163 -16.73 1.79 7.38
C SER A 163 -18.20 1.91 6.97
N GLY A 164 -19.12 2.11 7.92
CA GLY A 164 -20.57 2.14 7.67
C GLY A 164 -21.19 0.79 7.33
N ILE A 165 -20.47 -0.32 7.54
CA ILE A 165 -20.96 -1.66 7.28
C ILE A 165 -21.93 -2.04 8.40
N SER A 166 -23.18 -2.28 8.02
CA SER A 166 -24.23 -2.73 8.93
C SER A 166 -24.34 -4.24 8.87
N VAL A 167 -23.98 -4.92 9.96
CA VAL A 167 -24.05 -6.38 10.04
C VAL A 167 -25.50 -6.81 10.27
N PRO A 168 -26.09 -7.66 9.41
CA PRO A 168 -27.43 -8.17 9.61
C PRO A 168 -27.53 -8.96 10.92
N THR A 169 -28.62 -8.77 11.66
CA THR A 169 -28.91 -9.61 12.83
C THR A 169 -29.33 -11.00 12.35
N VAL A 170 -28.46 -12.00 12.50
CA VAL A 170 -28.74 -13.37 12.04
C VAL A 170 -29.56 -14.15 13.09
N LEU A 171 -29.42 -13.83 14.38
CA LEU A 171 -30.22 -14.28 15.53
C LEU A 171 -30.12 -13.23 16.65
N LEU A 172 -31.18 -13.02 17.46
CA LEU A 172 -31.28 -11.92 18.45
C LEU A 172 -30.13 -11.84 19.49
N PHE A 173 -29.40 -12.93 19.71
CA PHE A 173 -28.29 -13.02 20.67
C PHE A 173 -26.90 -13.02 20.01
N ILE A 174 -26.80 -13.08 18.68
CA ILE A 174 -25.52 -13.07 17.98
C ILE A 174 -25.09 -11.63 17.71
N LYS A 175 -23.98 -11.22 18.32
CA LYS A 175 -23.34 -9.93 18.02
C LYS A 175 -22.02 -10.17 17.33
N VAL A 176 -21.78 -9.45 16.23
CA VAL A 176 -20.50 -9.45 15.52
C VAL A 176 -19.63 -8.34 16.09
N GLY A 177 -18.37 -8.66 16.35
CA GLY A 177 -17.37 -7.69 16.79
C GLY A 177 -17.11 -6.66 15.70
N ASP A 178 -16.84 -5.43 16.11
CA ASP A 178 -16.60 -4.33 15.17
C ASP A 178 -15.26 -4.44 14.43
N GLY A 179 -14.24 -4.97 15.10
CA GLY A 179 -12.89 -5.07 14.57
C GLY A 179 -12.72 -6.29 13.66
N ILE A 180 -12.25 -6.02 12.45
CA ILE A 180 -11.75 -7.00 11.51
C ILE A 180 -10.23 -6.87 11.44
N LYS A 181 -9.53 -7.98 11.56
CA LYS A 181 -8.09 -8.06 11.29
C LYS A 181 -7.91 -8.42 9.83
N VAL A 182 -7.17 -7.61 9.09
CA VAL A 182 -6.84 -7.88 7.69
C VAL A 182 -5.37 -8.20 7.59
N HIS A 183 -5.05 -9.27 6.89
CA HIS A 183 -3.70 -9.69 6.55
C HIS A 183 -3.60 -9.83 5.03
N ALA A 184 -2.59 -9.22 4.43
CA ALA A 184 -2.34 -9.32 3.00
C ALA A 184 -0.90 -9.78 2.74
N SER A 185 -0.75 -10.89 2.03
CA SER A 185 0.54 -11.31 1.47
C SER A 185 0.70 -10.71 0.09
N VAL A 186 1.69 -9.83 -0.05
CA VAL A 186 1.91 -9.00 -1.24
C VAL A 186 3.15 -9.46 -1.98
N THR A 187 3.07 -9.48 -3.31
CA THR A 187 4.21 -9.64 -4.21
C THR A 187 4.23 -8.47 -5.18
N LEU A 188 5.41 -7.83 -5.32
CA LEU A 188 5.70 -6.85 -6.35
C LEU A 188 6.86 -7.35 -7.23
N THR A 189 6.76 -7.12 -8.53
CA THR A 189 7.81 -7.47 -9.51
C THR A 189 8.15 -6.24 -10.35
N GLN A 190 9.40 -5.80 -10.29
CA GLN A 190 9.94 -4.75 -11.15
C GLN A 190 10.00 -5.27 -12.59
N ASN A 191 9.45 -4.49 -13.52
CA ASN A 191 9.43 -4.85 -14.95
C ASN A 191 10.78 -4.59 -15.65
#